data_AF-A0A9Q3IPM6-F1
#
_entry.id   AF-A0A9Q3IPM6-F1
#
_cell.length_a   1.000
_cell.length_b   1.000
_cell.length_c   1.000
_cell.angle_alpha   90.00
_cell.angle_beta   90.00
_cell.angle_gamma   90.00
#
_symmetry.space_group_name_H-M   'P 1'
#
loop_
_entity.id
_entity.type
_entity.pdbx_description
1 polymer ?
#
loop_
_entity_poly.entity_id
_entity_poly.type
_entity_poly.pdbx_seq_one_letter_code
_entity_poly.pdbx_strand_id
1 'polypeptide(L)'
;MLDRARKHAVRCMEYPFAYAEDKWDKSHATSDFKVGDLVLVSTTNFNNIKVGKDLKDPFAGPFVIKALHEENSVEVKLSEEISNKHPTFPVILIKPYSSSDAERFPLRNKVPQVIPPIETSGIKKFTCEPVRYV
;
A
#
# COMPACT_ATOMS: atom_id res chain seq x y z
N MET A 1 22.72 33.35 -36.27
CA MET A 1 21.99 32.06 -36.37
C MET A 1 22.51 31.03 -35.36
N LEU A 2 23.83 30.81 -35.26
CA LEU A 2 24.44 29.81 -34.36
C LEU A 2 24.15 30.05 -32.87
N ASP A 3 24.09 31.30 -32.40
CA ASP A 3 23.84 31.58 -30.97
C ASP A 3 22.43 31.22 -30.52
N ARG A 4 21.43 31.31 -31.42
CA ARG A 4 20.07 30.87 -31.10
C ARG A 4 20.01 29.35 -30.93
N ALA A 5 20.73 28.62 -31.78
CA ALA A 5 20.83 27.16 -31.68
C ALA A 5 21.56 26.73 -30.40
N ARG A 6 22.65 27.41 -30.03
CA ARG A 6 23.37 27.17 -28.77
C ARG A 6 22.49 27.41 -27.55
N LYS A 7 21.80 28.56 -27.48
CA LYS A 7 20.87 28.87 -26.37
C LYS A 7 19.74 27.86 -26.25
N HIS A 8 19.22 27.38 -27.39
CA HIS A 8 18.19 26.35 -27.40
C HIS A 8 18.72 25.01 -26.88
N ALA A 9 19.91 24.59 -27.32
CA ALA A 9 20.55 23.36 -26.84
C ALA A 9 20.78 23.38 -25.32
N VAL A 10 21.27 24.51 -24.78
CA VAL A 10 21.45 24.70 -23.33
C VAL A 10 20.12 24.55 -22.58
N ARG A 11 19.06 25.23 -23.05
CA ARG A 11 17.72 25.11 -22.43
C ARG A 11 17.17 23.69 -22.46
N CYS A 12 17.39 22.94 -23.55
CA CYS A 12 16.97 21.55 -23.66
C CYS A 12 17.69 20.64 -22.65
N MET A 13 18.92 20.98 -22.27
CA MET A 13 19.65 20.27 -21.22
C MET A 13 19.16 20.67 -19.82
N GLU A 14 18.91 21.96 -19.57
CA GLU A 14 18.54 22.48 -18.24
C GLU A 14 17.08 22.18 -17.86
N TYR A 15 16.15 22.24 -18.83
CA TYR A 15 14.72 22.11 -18.57
C TYR A 15 14.32 20.79 -17.90
N PRO A 16 14.82 19.60 -18.33
CA PRO A 16 14.51 18.34 -17.66
C PRO A 16 14.96 18.30 -16.19
N PHE A 17 16.12 18.87 -15.86
CA PHE A 17 16.61 18.91 -14.48
C PHE A 17 15.74 19.82 -13.62
N ALA A 18 15.46 21.04 -14.10
CA ALA A 18 14.60 21.99 -13.38
C ALA A 18 13.17 21.44 -13.19
N TYR A 19 12.62 20.76 -14.19
CA TYR A 19 11.32 20.11 -14.09
C TYR A 19 11.31 18.96 -13.07
N ALA A 20 12.38 18.15 -13.04
CA ALA A 20 12.50 17.05 -12.09
C ALA A 20 12.62 17.55 -10.65
N GLU A 21 13.43 18.58 -10.42
CA GLU A 21 13.62 19.24 -9.11
C GLU A 21 12.30 19.84 -8.61
N ASP A 22 11.64 20.68 -9.42
CA ASP A 22 10.35 21.31 -9.07
C ASP A 22 9.25 20.27 -8.77
N LYS A 23 9.23 19.17 -9.52
CA LYS A 23 8.30 18.06 -9.26
C LYS A 23 8.65 17.31 -7.99
N TRP A 24 9.94 17.10 -7.72
CA TRP A 24 10.42 16.46 -6.50
C TRP A 24 10.02 17.29 -5.28
N ASP A 25 10.35 18.57 -5.24
CA ASP A 25 10.03 19.49 -4.14
C ASP A 25 8.53 19.54 -3.82
N LYS A 26 7.68 19.56 -4.86
CA LYS A 26 6.22 19.61 -4.68
C LYS A 26 5.62 18.32 -4.14
N SER A 27 6.23 17.19 -4.45
CA SER A 27 5.68 15.86 -4.16
C SER A 27 6.30 15.20 -2.93
N HIS A 28 7.49 15.62 -2.52
CA HIS A 28 8.17 15.09 -1.35
C HIS A 28 7.67 15.80 -0.10
N ALA A 29 6.74 15.15 0.59
CA ALA A 29 6.35 15.55 1.94
C ALA A 29 7.27 14.83 2.94
N THR A 30 8.04 15.62 3.69
CA THR A 30 8.71 15.13 4.90
C THR A 30 7.66 14.87 5.96
N SER A 31 7.64 13.66 6.51
CA SER A 31 6.69 13.26 7.54
C SER A 31 7.36 13.17 8.91
N ASP A 32 6.78 13.83 9.90
CA ASP A 32 7.26 13.82 11.29
C ASP A 32 6.75 12.60 12.07
N PHE A 33 7.06 11.39 11.59
CA PHE A 33 6.70 10.16 12.32
C PHE A 33 7.59 9.95 13.54
N LYS A 34 7.02 9.39 14.61
CA LYS A 34 7.76 8.98 15.80
C LYS A 34 7.65 7.48 16.03
N VAL A 35 8.68 6.93 16.68
CA VAL A 35 8.64 5.53 17.14
C VAL A 35 7.49 5.37 18.12
N GLY A 36 6.64 4.37 17.90
CA GLY A 36 5.43 4.12 18.68
C GLY A 36 4.13 4.65 18.04
N ASP A 37 4.20 5.48 17.00
CA ASP A 37 3.01 5.94 16.31
C ASP A 37 2.29 4.80 15.57
N LEU A 38 0.97 4.92 15.49
CA LEU A 38 0.13 4.02 14.71
C LEU A 38 0.03 4.54 13.27
N VAL A 39 0.28 3.66 12.32
CA VAL A 39 0.29 3.98 10.90
C VAL A 39 -0.39 2.92 10.05
N LEU A 40 -0.93 3.35 8.93
CA LEU A 40 -1.52 2.52 7.88
C LEU A 40 -0.51 2.33 6.75
N VAL A 41 -0.38 1.11 6.22
CA VAL A 41 0.55 0.79 5.11
C VAL A 41 -0.24 0.55 3.81
N SER A 42 0.17 1.18 2.72
CA SER A 42 -0.51 1.09 1.42
C SER A 42 -0.44 -0.31 0.82
N THR A 43 -1.58 -0.90 0.44
CA THR A 43 -1.64 -2.26 -0.08
C THR A 43 -1.25 -2.40 -1.56
N THR A 44 -0.82 -1.32 -2.21
CA THR A 44 -0.56 -1.26 -3.67
C THR A 44 0.43 -2.34 -4.14
N ASN A 45 1.45 -2.66 -3.33
CA ASN A 45 2.50 -3.63 -3.67
C ASN A 45 2.29 -5.03 -3.03
N PHE A 46 1.11 -5.27 -2.45
CA PHE A 46 0.81 -6.54 -1.77
C PHE A 46 0.15 -7.53 -2.71
N ASN A 47 0.96 -8.41 -3.32
CA ASN A 47 0.48 -9.46 -4.24
C ASN A 47 -0.13 -10.68 -3.54
N ASN A 48 -0.02 -10.79 -2.22
CA ASN A 48 -0.42 -11.98 -1.46
C ASN A 48 -1.89 -11.95 -1.03
N ILE A 49 -2.60 -10.85 -1.27
CA ILE A 49 -4.00 -10.69 -0.92
C ILE A 49 -4.82 -11.23 -2.09
N LYS A 50 -5.47 -12.37 -1.89
CA LYS A 50 -6.26 -13.10 -2.91
C LYS A 50 -7.57 -12.39 -3.33
N VAL A 51 -7.74 -11.14 -2.94
CA VAL A 51 -8.95 -10.34 -3.19
C VAL A 51 -8.76 -9.57 -4.49
N GLY A 52 -9.82 -9.47 -5.30
CA GLY A 52 -9.81 -8.65 -6.52
C GLY A 52 -9.46 -7.19 -6.21
N LYS A 53 -8.83 -6.50 -7.18
CA LYS A 53 -8.31 -5.13 -7.00
C LYS A 53 -9.35 -4.14 -6.44
N ASP A 54 -10.62 -4.31 -6.83
CA ASP A 54 -11.71 -3.40 -6.47
C ASP A 54 -12.27 -3.65 -5.06
N LEU A 55 -12.11 -4.87 -4.54
CA LEU A 55 -12.58 -5.28 -3.20
C LEU A 55 -11.49 -5.16 -2.14
N LYS A 56 -10.27 -4.81 -2.55
CA LYS A 56 -9.12 -4.74 -1.67
C LYS A 56 -9.05 -3.38 -0.99
N ASP A 57 -8.94 -3.40 0.34
CA ASP A 57 -8.67 -2.16 1.07
C ASP A 57 -7.33 -1.56 0.61
N PRO A 58 -7.29 -0.26 0.28
CA PRO A 58 -6.08 0.39 -0.23
C PRO A 58 -5.00 0.53 0.84
N PHE A 59 -5.34 0.37 2.11
CA PHE A 59 -4.42 0.43 3.25
C PHE A 59 -4.69 -0.74 4.19
N ALA A 60 -3.63 -1.38 4.66
CA ALA A 60 -3.68 -2.44 5.66
C ALA A 60 -3.31 -1.87 7.02
N GLY A 61 -4.09 -2.27 8.03
CA GLY A 61 -3.80 -2.28 9.47
C GLY A 61 -3.39 -0.96 10.11
N PRO A 62 -3.79 -0.67 11.36
CA PRO A 62 -2.94 0.16 12.20
C PRO A 62 -1.75 -0.69 12.66
N PHE A 63 -0.55 -0.33 12.24
CA PHE A 63 0.69 -0.94 12.68
C PHE A 63 1.51 0.06 13.50
N VAL A 64 2.34 -0.46 14.41
CA VAL A 64 3.20 0.36 15.26
C VAL A 64 4.56 0.56 14.58
N ILE A 65 5.04 1.79 14.53
CA ILE A 65 6.41 2.10 14.10
C ILE A 65 7.39 1.59 15.16
N LYS A 66 8.31 0.73 14.76
CA LYS A 66 9.35 0.15 15.62
C LYS A 66 10.64 0.96 15.59
N ALA A 67 11.06 1.39 14.41
CA ALA A 67 12.28 2.17 14.23
C ALA A 67 12.15 3.09 13.01
N LEU A 68 12.92 4.17 13.03
CA LEU A 68 13.12 5.06 11.90
C LEU A 68 14.58 4.88 11.48
N HIS A 69 14.81 4.41 10.26
CA HIS A 69 16.16 4.16 9.77
C HIS A 69 16.76 5.43 9.16
N GLU A 70 15.97 6.18 8.38
CA GLU A 70 16.35 7.41 7.68
C GLU A 70 15.13 8.34 7.55
N GLU A 71 15.29 9.50 6.92
CA GLU A 71 14.21 10.49 6.68
C GLU A 71 13.03 9.92 5.88
N ASN A 72 13.27 8.91 5.03
CA ASN A 72 12.25 8.32 4.16
C ASN A 72 11.99 6.83 4.45
N SER A 73 12.51 6.25 5.53
CA SER A 73 12.47 4.80 5.76
C SER A 73 12.02 4.45 7.18
N VAL A 74 10.87 3.75 7.27
CA VAL A 74 10.19 3.42 8.52
C VAL A 74 10.06 1.91 8.67
N GLU A 75 10.53 1.36 9.79
CA GLU A 75 10.33 -0.03 10.16
C GLU A 75 9.04 -0.19 10.96
N VAL A 76 8.18 -1.09 10.51
CA VAL A 76 6.83 -1.28 11.06
C VAL A 76 6.67 -2.71 11.55
N LYS A 77 5.98 -2.89 12.68
CA LYS A 77 5.64 -4.21 13.21
C LYS A 77 4.44 -4.80 12.47
N LEU A 78 4.69 -5.67 11.49
CA LEU A 78 3.67 -6.36 10.70
C LEU A 78 2.94 -7.47 11.49
N SER A 79 1.68 -7.72 11.12
CA SER A 79 0.90 -8.87 11.61
C SER A 79 1.32 -10.17 10.91
N GLU A 80 0.98 -11.32 11.50
CA GLU A 80 1.36 -12.64 10.98
C GLU A 80 0.88 -12.88 9.54
N GLU A 81 -0.31 -12.38 9.18
CA GLU A 81 -0.88 -12.49 7.84
C GLU A 81 0.00 -11.86 6.75
N ILE A 82 0.80 -10.87 7.12
CA ILE A 82 1.62 -10.05 6.22
C ILE A 82 3.12 -10.20 6.54
N SER A 83 3.48 -11.11 7.45
CA SER A 83 4.85 -11.36 7.91
C SER A 83 5.84 -11.71 6.79
N ASN A 84 5.35 -12.24 5.67
CA ASN A 84 6.15 -12.57 4.49
C ASN A 84 6.65 -11.33 3.72
N LYS A 85 6.24 -10.12 4.09
CA LYS A 85 6.71 -8.87 3.47
C LYS A 85 7.79 -8.23 4.33
N HIS A 86 8.67 -7.47 3.67
CA HIS A 86 9.70 -6.73 4.37
C HIS A 86 9.05 -5.66 5.27
N PRO A 87 9.45 -5.53 6.55
CA PRO A 87 8.80 -4.63 7.52
C PRO A 87 9.16 -3.15 7.31
N THR A 88 10.17 -2.86 6.50
CA THR A 88 10.59 -1.48 6.19
C THR A 88 9.85 -0.95 4.97
N PHE A 89 9.21 0.20 5.14
CA PHE A 89 8.44 0.88 4.09
C PHE A 89 8.91 2.32 3.90
N PRO A 90 8.85 2.84 2.67
CA PRO A 90 9.07 4.26 2.43
C PRO A 90 7.91 5.10 2.96
N VAL A 91 8.21 6.31 3.43
CA VAL A 91 7.22 7.25 4.02
C VAL A 91 6.01 7.47 3.12
N ILE A 92 6.21 7.54 1.80
CA ILE A 92 5.14 7.78 0.83
C ILE A 92 4.04 6.70 0.83
N LEU A 93 4.38 5.48 1.26
CA LEU A 93 3.43 4.36 1.34
C LEU A 93 2.74 4.28 2.70
N ILE A 94 3.05 5.19 3.62
CA ILE A 94 2.58 5.18 4.99
C ILE A 94 1.64 6.36 5.19
N LYS A 95 0.55 6.12 5.94
CA LYS A 95 -0.36 7.19 6.39
C LYS A 95 -0.49 7.17 7.91
N PRO A 96 -0.57 8.33 8.57
CA PRO A 96 -0.87 8.38 10.00
C PRO A 96 -2.25 7.76 10.26
N TYR A 97 -2.35 6.94 11.29
CA TYR A 97 -3.62 6.35 11.71
C TYR A 97 -4.35 7.30 12.66
N SER A 98 -5.60 7.63 12.33
CA SER A 98 -6.51 8.36 13.22
C SER A 98 -7.60 7.42 13.71
N SER A 99 -7.73 7.25 15.04
CA SER A 99 -8.86 6.54 15.63
C SER A 99 -10.17 7.26 15.31
N SER A 100 -11.26 6.49 15.18
CA SER A 100 -12.59 7.09 15.00
C SER A 100 -12.98 7.88 16.24
N ASP A 101 -13.25 9.16 16.07
CA ASP A 101 -13.75 10.05 17.12
C ASP A 101 -15.26 9.82 17.34
N ALA A 102 -15.63 9.41 18.55
CA ALA A 102 -17.00 9.09 18.93
C ALA A 102 -17.86 10.35 19.13
N GLU A 103 -17.28 11.47 19.54
CA GLU A 103 -18.02 12.72 19.72
C GLU A 103 -18.39 13.35 18.37
N ARG A 104 -17.44 13.32 17.44
CA ARG A 104 -17.64 13.85 16.10
C ARG A 104 -18.52 12.95 15.23
N PHE A 105 -18.47 11.64 15.43
CA PHE A 105 -19.21 10.65 14.63
C PHE A 105 -19.96 9.63 15.48
N PRO A 106 -21.00 10.05 16.23
CA PRO A 106 -21.69 9.19 17.19
C PRO A 106 -22.46 8.03 16.54
N LEU A 107 -22.85 8.16 15.26
CA LEU A 107 -23.59 7.13 14.52
C LEU A 107 -22.68 6.10 13.84
N ARG A 108 -21.35 6.22 13.96
CA ARG A 108 -20.40 5.30 13.31
C ARG A 108 -20.28 4.01 14.13
N ASN A 109 -21.33 3.20 14.09
CA ASN A 109 -21.31 1.87 14.68
C ASN A 109 -20.40 0.95 13.85
N LYS A 110 -19.53 0.18 14.51
CA LYS A 110 -18.73 -0.84 13.84
C LYS A 110 -19.69 -1.92 13.32
N VAL A 111 -19.95 -1.91 12.02
CA VAL A 111 -20.75 -2.97 11.38
C VAL A 111 -19.96 -4.27 11.56
N PRO A 112 -20.53 -5.33 12.18
CA PRO A 112 -19.85 -6.61 12.25
C PRO A 112 -19.55 -7.09 10.83
N GLN A 113 -18.35 -7.61 10.60
CA GLN A 113 -18.00 -8.18 9.30
C GLN A 113 -18.97 -9.34 9.03
N VAL A 114 -19.84 -9.17 8.03
CA VAL A 114 -20.73 -10.23 7.57
C VAL A 114 -19.87 -11.21 6.80
N ILE A 115 -19.40 -12.26 7.47
CA ILE A 115 -18.75 -13.38 6.80
C ILE A 115 -19.85 -14.06 5.97
N PRO A 116 -19.74 -14.12 4.63
CA PRO A 116 -20.72 -14.83 3.84
C PRO A 116 -20.74 -16.30 4.28
N PRO A 117 -21.91 -16.95 4.33
CA PRO A 117 -21.99 -18.37 4.65
C PRO A 117 -21.12 -19.15 3.67
N ILE A 118 -20.10 -19.84 4.20
CA ILE A 118 -19.26 -20.75 3.41
C ILE A 118 -20.16 -21.93 3.06
N GLU A 119 -20.59 -22.01 1.80
CA GLU A 119 -21.22 -23.22 1.28
C GLU A 119 -20.16 -24.33 1.30
N THR A 120 -20.19 -25.19 2.32
CA THR A 120 -19.52 -26.49 2.29
C THR A 120 -20.25 -27.40 1.31
N SER A 121 -20.24 -27.04 0.02
CA SER A 121 -20.67 -27.95 -1.03
C SER A 121 -19.65 -29.08 -1.07
N GLY A 122 -20.05 -30.20 -0.49
CA GLY A 122 -19.19 -31.38 -0.32
C GLY A 122 -18.49 -31.71 -1.63
N ILE A 123 -17.18 -31.95 -1.53
CA ILE A 123 -16.34 -32.44 -2.62
C ILE A 123 -17.01 -33.72 -3.14
N LYS A 124 -17.74 -33.62 -4.26
CA LYS A 124 -18.25 -34.80 -4.96
C LYS A 124 -17.03 -35.51 -5.54
N LYS A 125 -16.59 -36.57 -4.86
CA LYS A 125 -15.59 -37.48 -5.40
C LYS A 125 -16.22 -38.17 -6.61
N PHE A 126 -15.83 -37.77 -7.81
CA PHE A 126 -16.15 -38.50 -9.03
C PHE A 126 -15.25 -39.73 -9.08
N THR A 127 -15.81 -40.91 -8.85
CA THR A 127 -15.11 -42.18 -9.11
C THR A 127 -15.25 -42.49 -10.60
N CYS A 128 -14.15 -42.40 -11.35
CA CYS A 128 -14.10 -42.90 -12.72
C CYS A 128 -13.97 -44.42 -12.68
N GLU A 129 -15.02 -45.15 -13.05
CA GLU A 129 -14.89 -46.57 -13.33
C GLU A 129 -14.20 -46.75 -14.70
N PRO A 130 -13.23 -47.68 -14.82
CA PRO A 130 -12.56 -47.92 -16.10
C PRO A 130 -13.53 -48.58 -17.09
N VAL A 131 -13.66 -47.97 -18.27
CA VAL A 131 -14.42 -48.50 -19.40
C VAL A 131 -13.76 -49.82 -19.85
N ARG A 132 -14.49 -50.92 -19.75
CA ARG A 132 -14.07 -52.22 -20.30
C ARG A 132 -14.30 -52.18 -21.81
N TYR A 133 -13.22 -52.28 -22.59
CA TYR A 133 -13.30 -52.55 -24.02
C TYR A 133 -13.66 -54.04 -24.21
N VAL A 134 -14.72 -54.30 -24.98
CA VAL A 134 -15.08 -55.63 -25.51
C VAL A 134 -14.65 -55.68 -26.97
#